data_AF-A0A8H4V8R1-F1
#
_entry.id   AF-A0A8H4V8R1-F1
#
_cell.length_a   1.000
_cell.length_b   1.000
_cell.length_c   1.000
_cell.angle_alpha   90.00
_cell.angle_beta   90.00
_cell.angle_gamma   90.00
#
_symmetry.space_group_name_H-M   'P 1'
#
loop_
_entity.id
_entity.type
_entity.pdbx_description
1 polymer ?
#
loop_
_entity_poly.entity_id
_entity_poly.type
_entity_poly.pdbx_seq_one_letter_code
_entity_poly.pdbx_strand_id
1 'polypeptide(L)'
;MAHLHGHLSRPDESAAIFSPSVARIAASTARDWSHVDSWLASKFPAGRPPPSFERNQHTLKALLALATANEAADEQRQLLARADASALQALEENRDRSRTESGPDNHALHSDLFRNDLITLIQRELPREGTNALDCLAKVAIQARTAVAEPEHLGRDFVSLQGSLFELEQLVDRLDSLGRHIKREADQTASLLRTWRGERFRPHPDSAKQNLDLQRKLKSMSSHLDDLRDRPTTETFLANATHPTIEHVSLEEKDLLALLSCKKELDAQIAAFEGLPNDPTKARSELDALRRQLQTYASRRDAVFESLVERESPVRRR
;
A
#
# COMPACT_ATOMS: atom_id res chain seq x y z
N MET A 1 -43.85 53.75 -4.93
CA MET A 1 -42.55 53.74 -5.65
C MET A 1 -41.56 53.03 -4.72
N ALA A 2 -41.57 51.69 -4.68
CA ALA A 2 -40.74 50.80 -5.51
C ALA A 2 -39.24 50.94 -5.15
N HIS A 3 -38.67 49.97 -4.41
CA HIS A 3 -37.89 48.80 -4.92
C HIS A 3 -36.47 49.24 -5.36
N LEU A 4 -35.32 48.77 -4.82
CA LEU A 4 -34.81 47.39 -4.65
C LEU A 4 -33.55 47.37 -3.74
N HIS A 5 -33.45 46.38 -2.83
CA HIS A 5 -32.43 45.30 -2.72
C HIS A 5 -30.95 45.70 -2.68
N GLY A 6 -30.09 45.18 -1.81
CA GLY A 6 -30.18 44.10 -0.84
C GLY A 6 -28.75 43.58 -0.56
N HIS A 7 -28.45 43.14 0.67
CA HIS A 7 -27.74 41.88 0.96
C HIS A 7 -27.50 41.67 2.47
N LEU A 8 -28.33 40.78 3.03
CA LEU A 8 -28.00 39.66 3.93
C LEU A 8 -27.29 39.96 5.27
N SER A 9 -28.01 39.97 6.40
CA SER A 9 -28.41 38.77 7.16
C SER A 9 -27.22 38.00 7.75
N ARG A 10 -26.85 38.34 9.00
CA ARG A 10 -26.17 37.40 9.91
C ARG A 10 -26.91 37.35 11.26
N PRO A 11 -28.00 36.58 11.34
CA PRO A 11 -28.40 35.97 12.59
C PRO A 11 -28.57 34.46 12.35
N ASP A 12 -27.47 33.71 12.24
CA ASP A 12 -27.55 32.24 12.12
C ASP A 12 -26.24 31.50 12.44
N GLU A 13 -25.46 31.99 13.43
CA GLU A 13 -24.35 31.21 13.99
C GLU A 13 -24.72 30.50 15.30
N SER A 14 -25.72 30.99 16.04
CA SER A 14 -26.08 30.45 17.36
C SER A 14 -27.06 29.27 17.30
N ALA A 15 -27.82 29.11 16.21
CA ALA A 15 -28.83 28.06 16.09
C ALA A 15 -28.25 26.69 15.70
N ALA A 16 -27.09 26.65 15.03
CA ALA A 16 -26.40 25.40 14.67
C ALA A 16 -25.64 24.74 15.84
N ILE A 17 -25.46 25.46 16.95
CA ILE A 17 -24.69 25.01 18.14
C ILE A 17 -25.54 24.12 19.09
N PHE A 18 -26.85 24.01 18.85
CA PHE A 18 -27.79 23.29 19.73
C PHE A 18 -28.44 22.06 19.10
N SER A 19 -27.74 21.33 18.23
CA SER A 19 -28.14 19.93 17.98
C SER A 19 -27.69 19.09 19.18
N PRO A 20 -28.58 18.35 19.87
CA PRO A 20 -28.20 17.44 20.96
C PRO A 20 -27.06 16.48 20.58
N SER A 21 -26.97 16.13 19.29
CA SER A 21 -25.90 15.29 18.75
C SER A 21 -24.55 16.02 18.72
N VAL A 22 -24.50 17.29 18.29
CA VAL A 22 -23.27 18.09 18.26
C VAL A 22 -22.80 18.40 19.68
N ALA A 23 -23.72 18.75 20.57
CA ALA A 23 -23.42 18.97 21.99
C ALA A 23 -22.87 17.70 22.67
N ARG A 24 -23.41 16.52 22.33
CA ARG A 24 -22.92 15.24 22.84
C ARG A 24 -21.51 14.92 22.34
N ILE A 25 -21.22 15.17 21.06
CA ILE A 25 -19.89 14.97 20.47
C ILE A 25 -18.87 15.97 21.07
N ALA A 26 -19.27 17.22 21.27
CA ALA A 26 -18.43 18.22 21.93
C ALA A 26 -18.15 17.85 23.40
N ALA A 27 -19.16 17.34 24.12
CA ALA A 27 -19.00 16.88 25.50
C ALA A 27 -18.10 15.63 25.60
N SER A 28 -18.25 14.67 24.68
CA SER A 28 -17.40 13.47 24.67
C SER A 28 -15.94 13.82 24.33
N THR A 29 -15.73 14.67 23.32
CA THR A 29 -14.38 15.12 22.96
C THR A 29 -13.72 15.95 24.06
N ALA A 30 -14.49 16.79 24.79
CA ALA A 30 -13.98 17.51 25.95
C ALA A 30 -13.57 16.56 27.09
N ARG A 31 -14.33 15.48 27.33
CA ARG A 31 -13.98 14.43 28.29
C ARG A 31 -12.72 13.67 27.88
N ASP A 32 -12.58 13.35 26.60
CA ASP A 32 -11.40 12.66 26.09
C ASP A 32 -10.14 13.53 26.27
N TRP A 33 -10.25 14.84 26.05
CA TRP A 33 -9.17 15.80 26.31
C TRP A 33 -8.81 15.90 27.79
N SER A 34 -9.79 15.92 28.70
CA SER A 34 -9.49 15.96 30.14
C SER A 34 -8.80 14.68 30.63
N HIS A 35 -9.17 13.53 30.06
CA HIS A 35 -8.47 12.27 30.32
C HIS A 35 -7.02 12.34 29.84
N VAL A 36 -6.77 12.76 28.60
CA VAL A 36 -5.41 12.93 28.06
C VAL A 36 -4.59 13.93 28.89
N ASP A 37 -5.16 15.07 29.28
CA ASP A 37 -4.47 16.07 30.09
C ASP A 37 -4.10 15.51 31.48
N SER A 38 -5.00 14.74 32.11
CA SER A 38 -4.71 14.08 33.40
C SER A 38 -3.63 12.99 33.27
N TRP A 39 -3.67 12.22 32.18
CA TRP A 39 -2.70 11.18 31.88
C TRP A 39 -1.32 11.79 31.60
N LEU A 40 -1.23 12.84 30.78
CA LEU A 40 0.01 13.58 30.54
C LEU A 40 0.55 14.17 31.84
N ALA A 41 -0.28 14.82 32.66
CA ALA A 41 0.14 15.35 33.95
C ALA A 41 0.71 14.29 34.90
N SER A 42 0.25 13.03 34.81
CA SER A 42 0.82 11.91 35.57
C SER A 42 2.21 11.46 35.10
N LYS A 43 2.51 11.62 33.81
CA LYS A 43 3.77 11.15 33.20
C LYS A 43 4.88 12.20 33.22
N PHE A 44 4.52 13.48 33.26
CA PHE A 44 5.51 14.56 33.39
C PHE A 44 5.80 14.89 34.86
N PRO A 45 7.07 15.08 35.25
CA PRO A 45 7.42 15.47 36.62
C PRO A 45 6.76 16.79 37.02
N ALA A 46 6.39 16.91 38.30
CA ALA A 46 5.87 18.15 38.88
C ALA A 46 6.88 19.30 38.68
N GLY A 47 6.65 20.13 37.67
CA GLY A 47 7.53 21.25 37.30
C GLY A 47 7.91 21.33 35.82
N ARG A 48 7.67 20.27 35.02
CA ARG A 48 7.86 20.33 33.56
C ARG A 48 6.52 20.16 32.85
N PRO A 49 5.94 21.23 32.28
CA PRO A 49 4.71 21.07 31.51
C PRO A 49 4.96 20.19 30.27
N PRO A 50 3.93 19.47 29.78
CA PRO A 50 4.03 18.75 28.53
C PRO A 50 4.38 19.72 27.39
N PRO A 51 5.12 19.27 26.36
CA PRO A 51 5.39 20.07 25.17
C PRO A 51 4.07 20.59 24.56
N SER A 52 4.07 21.82 24.06
CA SER A 52 2.89 22.36 23.35
C SER A 52 2.66 21.59 22.06
N PHE A 53 1.42 21.15 21.83
CA PHE A 53 1.01 20.49 20.59
C PHE A 53 -0.34 21.04 20.12
N GLU A 54 -0.61 20.89 18.83
CA GLU A 54 -1.88 21.30 18.23
C GLU A 54 -3.01 20.38 18.70
N ARG A 55 -4.10 20.95 19.21
CA ARG A 55 -5.29 20.19 19.64
C ARG A 55 -6.20 19.92 18.46
N ASN A 56 -5.85 18.90 17.68
CA ASN A 56 -6.62 18.40 16.53
C ASN A 56 -7.31 17.05 16.88
N GLN A 57 -8.34 16.66 16.14
CA GLN A 57 -8.99 15.36 16.30
C GLN A 57 -8.02 14.19 16.02
N HIS A 58 -7.09 14.38 15.08
CA HIS A 58 -6.05 13.38 14.80
C HIS A 58 -5.09 13.19 15.98
N THR A 59 -4.66 14.28 16.62
CA THR A 59 -3.79 14.22 17.80
C THR A 59 -4.52 13.63 19.00
N LEU A 60 -5.81 13.91 19.18
CA LEU A 60 -6.62 13.29 20.24
C LEU A 60 -6.67 11.77 20.09
N LYS A 61 -6.96 11.27 18.87
CA LYS A 61 -6.97 9.84 18.59
C LYS A 61 -5.62 9.18 18.86
N ALA A 62 -4.53 9.82 18.42
CA ALA A 62 -3.18 9.30 18.64
C ALA A 62 -2.82 9.27 20.14
N LEU A 63 -3.12 10.34 20.88
CA LEU A 63 -2.83 10.42 22.32
C LEU A 63 -3.68 9.44 23.14
N LEU A 64 -4.95 9.25 22.80
CA LEU A 64 -5.79 8.23 23.44
C LEU A 64 -5.25 6.82 23.20
N ALA A 65 -4.88 6.49 21.95
CA ALA A 65 -4.30 5.18 21.63
C ALA A 65 -2.97 4.95 22.36
N LEU A 66 -2.17 5.99 22.53
CA LEU A 66 -0.91 5.92 23.25
C LEU A 66 -1.15 5.80 24.77
N ALA A 67 -2.13 6.52 25.33
CA ALA A 67 -2.52 6.41 26.73
C ALA A 67 -2.99 4.98 27.05
N THR A 68 -3.90 4.43 26.26
CA THR A 68 -4.41 3.05 26.47
C THR A 68 -3.32 2.00 26.29
N ALA A 69 -2.43 2.15 25.31
CA ALA A 69 -1.29 1.24 25.13
C ALA A 69 -0.30 1.33 26.31
N ASN A 70 -0.09 2.53 26.85
CA ASN A 70 0.78 2.73 28.00
C ASN A 70 0.17 2.15 29.28
N GLU A 71 -1.12 2.37 29.53
CA GLU A 71 -1.86 1.78 30.65
C GLU A 71 -1.85 0.25 30.58
N ALA A 72 -2.10 -0.34 29.40
CA ALA A 72 -2.01 -1.79 29.21
C ALA A 72 -0.60 -2.34 29.49
N ALA A 73 0.45 -1.61 29.08
CA ALA A 73 1.82 -1.99 29.38
C ALA A 73 2.15 -1.87 30.87
N ASP A 74 1.64 -0.83 31.55
CA ASP A 74 1.82 -0.63 32.99
C ASP A 74 1.08 -1.73 33.77
N GLU A 75 -0.15 -2.09 33.38
CA GLU A 75 -0.90 -3.22 33.95
C GLU A 75 -0.14 -4.54 33.79
N GLN A 76 0.37 -4.82 32.59
CA GLN A 76 1.17 -6.03 32.34
C GLN A 76 2.42 -6.08 33.23
N ARG A 77 3.13 -4.95 33.39
CA ARG A 77 4.29 -4.86 34.29
C ARG A 77 3.89 -5.10 35.74
N GLN A 78 2.76 -4.55 36.20
CA GLN A 78 2.26 -4.78 37.55
C GLN A 78 1.87 -6.24 37.78
N LEU A 79 1.26 -6.89 36.79
CA LEU A 79 0.93 -8.32 36.87
C LEU A 79 2.19 -9.18 36.95
N LEU A 80 3.20 -8.91 36.12
CA LEU A 80 4.49 -9.60 36.19
C LEU A 80 5.17 -9.38 37.54
N ALA A 81 5.24 -8.13 38.02
CA ALA A 81 5.84 -7.84 39.32
C ALA A 81 5.13 -8.53 40.49
N ARG A 82 3.79 -8.66 40.43
CA ARG A 82 3.01 -9.41 41.43
C ARG A 82 3.25 -10.93 41.32
N ALA A 83 3.32 -11.45 40.10
CA ALA A 83 3.64 -12.87 39.88
C ALA A 83 5.03 -13.21 40.41
N ASP A 84 6.02 -12.36 40.12
CA ASP A 84 7.39 -12.50 40.60
C ASP A 84 7.46 -12.40 42.13
N ALA A 85 6.79 -11.42 42.74
CA ALA A 85 6.75 -11.28 44.20
C ALA A 85 6.10 -12.49 44.88
N SER A 86 5.00 -13.00 44.32
CA SER A 86 4.32 -14.21 44.81
C SER A 86 5.20 -15.46 44.66
N ALA A 87 5.89 -15.61 43.52
CA ALA A 87 6.82 -16.70 43.28
C ALA A 87 8.02 -16.66 44.26
N LEU A 88 8.58 -15.46 44.52
CA LEU A 88 9.64 -15.27 45.51
C LEU A 88 9.15 -15.62 46.92
N GLN A 89 7.96 -15.14 47.32
CA GLN A 89 7.37 -15.47 48.61
C GLN A 89 7.15 -16.98 48.77
N ALA A 90 6.66 -17.67 47.74
CA ALA A 90 6.49 -19.13 47.78
C ALA A 90 7.82 -19.88 47.93
N LEU A 91 8.90 -19.39 47.31
CA LEU A 91 10.24 -19.96 47.47
C LEU A 91 10.81 -19.71 48.88
N GLU A 92 10.60 -18.52 49.43
CA GLU A 92 10.99 -18.17 50.81
C GLU A 92 10.23 -19.02 51.82
N GLU A 93 8.91 -19.14 51.68
CA GLU A 93 8.07 -20.00 52.54
C GLU A 93 8.48 -21.47 52.46
N ASN A 94 8.79 -21.99 51.27
CA ASN A 94 9.30 -23.36 51.12
C ASN A 94 10.67 -23.53 51.79
N ARG A 95 11.55 -22.52 51.74
CA ARG A 95 12.83 -22.54 52.44
C ARG A 95 12.64 -22.54 53.95
N ASP A 96 11.69 -21.76 54.45
CA ASP A 96 11.41 -21.63 55.88
C ASP A 96 10.65 -22.84 56.45
N ARG A 97 9.73 -23.45 55.68
CA ARG A 97 9.11 -24.76 56.00
C ARG A 97 10.15 -25.87 56.05
N SER A 98 11.07 -25.91 55.08
CA SER A 98 12.18 -26.88 55.08
C SER A 98 13.09 -26.71 56.31
N ARG A 99 13.22 -25.48 56.83
CA ARG A 99 13.95 -25.14 58.07
C ARG A 99 13.20 -25.47 59.35
N THR A 100 11.87 -25.51 59.35
CA THR A 100 11.04 -25.71 60.55
C THR A 100 10.55 -27.15 60.70
N GLU A 101 10.34 -27.87 59.60
CA GLU A 101 9.98 -29.30 59.62
C GLU A 101 11.20 -30.22 59.79
N SER A 102 12.41 -29.70 59.54
CA SER A 102 13.67 -30.38 59.87
C SER A 102 14.17 -29.89 61.23
N GLY A 103 14.19 -30.77 62.23
CA GLY A 103 14.90 -30.53 63.49
C GLY A 103 16.39 -30.17 63.27
N PRO A 104 17.10 -29.72 64.31
CA PRO A 104 18.39 -29.05 64.16
C PRO A 104 19.42 -29.94 63.44
N ASP A 105 19.91 -29.41 62.32
CA ASP A 105 21.30 -29.50 61.85
C ASP A 105 21.85 -30.69 61.06
N ASN A 106 21.08 -31.59 60.42
CA ASN A 106 21.75 -32.52 59.49
C ASN A 106 21.09 -32.82 58.14
N HIS A 107 19.78 -32.97 58.01
CA HIS A 107 19.23 -33.51 56.75
C HIS A 107 19.13 -32.50 55.60
N ALA A 108 18.75 -31.24 55.85
CA ALA A 108 18.70 -30.21 54.80
C ALA A 108 20.12 -29.77 54.37
N LEU A 109 21.03 -29.59 55.33
CA LEU A 109 22.44 -29.31 55.06
C LEU A 109 23.11 -30.49 54.34
N HIS A 110 22.87 -31.74 54.74
CA HIS A 110 23.40 -32.90 54.02
C HIS A 110 22.79 -33.06 52.63
N SER A 111 21.52 -32.72 52.41
CA SER A 111 20.93 -32.77 51.06
C SER A 111 21.57 -31.74 50.13
N ASP A 112 21.76 -30.50 50.59
CA ASP A 112 22.43 -29.46 49.81
C ASP A 112 23.93 -29.73 49.64
N LEU A 113 24.61 -30.20 50.70
CA LEU A 113 26.02 -30.60 50.62
C LEU A 113 26.20 -31.81 49.70
N PHE A 114 25.36 -32.84 49.81
CA PHE A 114 25.39 -34.00 48.92
C PHE A 114 25.08 -33.61 47.47
N ARG A 115 24.11 -32.71 47.26
CA ARG A 115 23.81 -32.18 45.93
C ARG A 115 25.00 -31.42 45.35
N ASN A 116 25.64 -30.57 46.15
CA ASN A 116 26.82 -29.82 45.73
C ASN A 116 28.02 -30.76 45.49
N ASP A 117 28.22 -31.77 46.32
CA ASP A 117 29.25 -32.80 46.15
C ASP A 117 28.99 -33.64 44.89
N LEU A 118 27.73 -33.96 44.59
CA LEU A 118 27.35 -34.69 43.39
C LEU A 118 27.53 -33.82 42.14
N ILE A 119 27.18 -32.52 42.20
CA ILE A 119 27.42 -31.57 41.10
C ILE A 119 28.92 -31.39 40.85
N THR A 120 29.73 -31.26 41.91
CA THR A 120 31.19 -31.12 41.78
C THR A 120 31.84 -32.39 41.26
N LEU A 121 31.34 -33.57 41.66
CA LEU A 121 31.78 -34.85 41.10
C LEU A 121 31.41 -34.96 39.61
N ILE A 122 30.19 -34.60 39.23
CA ILE A 122 29.77 -34.56 37.81
C ILE A 122 30.64 -33.58 37.02
N GLN A 123 30.92 -32.38 37.55
CA GLN A 123 31.79 -31.40 36.91
C GLN A 123 33.22 -31.92 36.72
N ARG A 124 33.73 -32.70 37.67
CA ARG A 124 35.08 -33.28 37.59
C ARG A 124 35.18 -34.43 36.59
N GLU A 125 34.16 -35.28 36.54
CA GLU A 125 34.10 -36.42 35.61
C GLU A 125 33.61 -36.03 34.21
N LEU A 126 33.23 -34.77 33.98
CA LEU A 126 32.76 -34.30 32.68
C LEU A 126 33.93 -34.18 31.67
N PRO A 127 33.80 -34.74 30.46
CA PRO A 127 34.79 -34.54 29.41
C PRO A 127 34.95 -33.05 29.05
N ARG A 128 36.12 -32.67 28.53
CA ARG A 128 36.39 -31.29 28.05
C ARG A 128 35.35 -30.80 27.03
N GLU A 129 34.85 -31.71 26.19
CA GLU A 129 33.78 -31.43 25.23
C GLU A 129 32.50 -31.00 25.95
N GLY A 130 32.14 -31.69 27.03
CA GLY A 130 30.95 -31.42 27.83
C GLY A 130 31.07 -30.11 28.60
N THR A 131 32.24 -29.80 29.17
CA THR A 131 32.46 -28.51 29.85
C THR A 131 32.34 -27.34 28.88
N ASN A 132 32.90 -27.49 27.67
CA ASN A 132 32.79 -26.46 26.63
C ASN A 132 31.34 -26.29 26.15
N ALA A 133 30.62 -27.40 25.94
CA ALA A 133 29.22 -27.35 25.53
C ALA A 133 28.33 -26.64 26.57
N LEU A 134 28.52 -26.92 27.86
CA LEU A 134 27.79 -26.26 28.94
C LEU A 134 28.14 -24.78 29.06
N ASP A 135 29.41 -24.41 28.92
CA ASP A 135 29.84 -23.00 28.95
C ASP A 135 29.29 -22.22 27.74
N CYS A 136 29.27 -22.85 26.56
CA CYS A 136 28.61 -22.29 25.38
C CYS A 136 27.10 -22.12 25.59
N LEU A 137 26.40 -23.12 26.12
CA LEU A 137 24.97 -23.03 26.43
C LEU A 137 24.68 -21.93 27.44
N ALA A 138 25.51 -21.79 28.49
CA ALA A 138 25.38 -20.72 29.47
C ALA A 138 25.54 -19.34 28.83
N LYS A 139 26.56 -19.15 27.98
CA LYS A 139 26.77 -17.89 27.23
C LYS A 139 25.59 -17.56 26.32
N VAL A 140 25.09 -18.54 25.57
CA VAL A 140 23.94 -18.36 24.67
C VAL A 140 22.68 -18.03 25.47
N ALA A 141 22.44 -18.69 26.61
CA ALA A 141 21.31 -18.39 27.48
C ALA A 141 21.37 -16.97 28.07
N ILE A 142 22.56 -16.50 28.46
CA ILE A 142 22.77 -15.13 28.91
C ILE A 142 22.44 -14.13 27.79
N GLN A 143 22.89 -14.40 26.56
CA GLN A 143 22.60 -13.56 25.40
C GLN A 143 21.10 -13.56 25.04
N ALA A 144 20.47 -14.74 25.11
CA ALA A 144 19.03 -14.91 24.91
C ALA A 144 18.19 -14.39 26.09
N ARG A 145 18.82 -14.03 27.21
CA ARG A 145 18.19 -13.60 28.48
C ARG A 145 17.20 -14.62 29.02
N THR A 146 17.50 -15.90 28.86
CA THR A 146 16.68 -17.01 29.35
C THR A 146 17.34 -17.64 30.59
N ALA A 147 16.53 -17.91 31.63
CA ALA A 147 17.00 -18.54 32.86
C ALA A 147 17.17 -20.06 32.72
N VAL A 148 16.48 -20.67 31.74
CA VAL A 148 16.54 -22.11 31.45
C VAL A 148 16.97 -22.29 29.99
N ALA A 149 18.16 -22.86 29.81
CA ALA A 149 18.79 -23.07 28.52
C ALA A 149 18.38 -24.43 27.94
N GLU A 150 17.12 -24.61 27.54
CA GLU A 150 16.75 -25.81 26.79
C GLU A 150 17.35 -25.73 25.38
N PRO A 151 18.18 -26.71 24.96
CA PRO A 151 18.88 -26.65 23.67
C PRO A 151 17.93 -26.56 22.47
N GLU A 152 16.75 -27.20 22.56
CA GLU A 152 15.73 -27.15 21.51
C GLU A 152 15.14 -25.75 21.33
N HIS A 153 14.88 -25.05 22.45
CA HIS A 153 14.35 -23.69 22.42
C HIS A 153 15.38 -22.72 21.85
N LEU A 154 16.62 -22.78 22.34
CA LEU A 154 17.72 -21.97 21.82
C LEU A 154 17.99 -22.24 20.33
N GLY A 155 17.88 -23.49 19.89
CA GLY A 155 18.01 -23.86 18.47
C GLY A 155 16.90 -23.26 17.60
N ARG A 156 15.64 -23.30 18.05
CA ARG A 156 14.51 -22.67 17.35
C ARG A 156 14.68 -21.15 17.27
N ASP A 157 15.07 -20.53 18.37
CA ASP A 157 15.32 -19.08 18.43
C ASP A 157 16.46 -18.68 17.49
N PHE A 158 17.53 -19.47 17.44
CA PHE A 158 18.64 -19.24 16.52
C PHE A 158 18.21 -19.34 15.05
N VAL A 159 17.43 -20.36 14.67
CA VAL A 159 16.91 -20.50 13.31
C VAL A 159 15.95 -19.36 12.97
N SER A 160 15.11 -18.94 13.92
CA SER A 160 14.21 -17.79 13.74
C SER A 160 14.98 -16.49 13.56
N LEU A 161 16.02 -16.25 14.37
CA LEU A 161 16.91 -15.10 14.25
C LEU A 161 17.62 -15.10 12.89
N GLN A 162 18.12 -16.25 12.45
CA GLN A 162 18.75 -16.38 11.14
C GLN A 162 17.75 -16.10 10.00
N GLY A 163 16.51 -16.58 10.11
CA GLY A 163 15.44 -16.27 9.17
C GLY A 163 15.16 -14.77 9.10
N SER A 164 14.98 -14.12 10.25
CA SER A 164 14.73 -12.67 10.31
C SER A 164 15.90 -11.83 9.79
N LEU A 165 17.14 -12.25 10.06
CA LEU A 165 18.34 -11.59 9.53
C LEU A 165 18.38 -11.67 8.00
N PHE A 166 18.13 -12.85 7.43
CA PHE A 166 18.06 -13.02 5.99
C PHE A 166 16.92 -12.19 5.36
N GLU A 167 15.74 -12.18 5.97
CA GLU A 167 14.62 -11.34 5.49
C GLU A 167 14.98 -9.86 5.48
N LEU A 168 15.66 -9.37 6.52
CA LEU A 168 16.12 -7.98 6.60
C LEU A 168 17.16 -7.66 5.54
N GLU A 169 18.14 -8.55 5.32
CA GLU A 169 19.13 -8.38 4.25
C GLU A 169 18.45 -8.29 2.86
N GLN A 170 17.50 -9.18 2.58
CA GLN A 170 16.73 -9.14 1.34
C GLN A 170 15.90 -7.86 1.19
N LEU A 171 15.33 -7.35 2.28
CA LEU A 171 14.59 -6.08 2.27
C LEU A 171 15.51 -4.90 1.97
N VAL A 172 16.72 -4.88 2.53
CA VAL A 172 17.73 -3.84 2.23
C VAL A 172 18.09 -3.86 0.74
N ASP A 173 18.42 -5.03 0.18
CA ASP A 173 18.75 -5.16 -1.25
C ASP A 173 17.60 -4.70 -2.17
N ARG A 174 16.36 -5.01 -1.78
CA ARG A 174 15.16 -4.58 -2.49
C ARG A 174 14.97 -3.07 -2.41
N LEU A 175 15.15 -2.47 -1.22
CA LEU A 175 15.05 -1.02 -1.03
C LEU A 175 16.12 -0.29 -1.83
N ASP A 176 17.35 -0.79 -1.87
CA ASP A 176 18.44 -0.22 -2.67
C ASP A 176 18.13 -0.29 -4.16
N SER A 177 17.54 -1.38 -4.62
CA SER A 177 17.10 -1.54 -6.01
C SER A 177 15.98 -0.57 -6.37
N LEU A 178 15.00 -0.39 -5.48
CA LEU A 178 13.91 0.59 -5.65
C LEU A 178 14.44 2.02 -5.62
N GLY A 179 15.34 2.35 -4.69
CA GLY A 179 15.98 3.66 -4.59
C GLY A 179 16.76 4.00 -5.87
N ARG A 180 17.52 3.05 -6.41
CA ARG A 180 18.19 3.21 -7.71
C ARG A 180 17.22 3.39 -8.86
N HIS A 181 16.04 2.75 -8.82
CA HIS A 181 15.03 2.91 -9.86
C HIS A 181 14.37 4.29 -9.78
N ILE A 182 13.90 4.71 -8.61
CA ILE A 182 13.31 6.04 -8.39
C ILE A 182 14.28 7.14 -8.79
N LYS A 183 15.56 7.01 -8.44
CA LYS A 183 16.59 7.98 -8.84
C LYS A 183 16.74 8.05 -10.36
N ARG A 184 16.77 6.90 -11.04
CA ARG A 184 16.81 6.85 -12.52
C ARG A 184 15.59 7.51 -13.15
N GLU A 185 14.39 7.24 -12.64
CA GLU A 185 13.15 7.87 -13.12
C GLU A 185 13.16 9.40 -12.86
N ALA A 186 13.65 9.83 -11.69
CA ALA A 186 13.80 11.24 -11.37
C ALA A 186 14.79 11.94 -12.31
N ASP A 187 15.93 11.32 -12.60
CA ASP A 187 16.93 11.85 -13.53
C ASP A 187 16.38 11.90 -14.97
N GLN A 188 15.64 10.86 -15.40
CA GLN A 188 14.99 10.81 -16.70
C GLN A 188 13.92 11.90 -16.85
N THR A 189 13.02 12.02 -15.88
CA THR A 189 11.98 13.07 -15.89
C THR A 189 12.58 14.48 -15.84
N ALA A 190 13.65 14.69 -15.07
CA ALA A 190 14.38 15.95 -15.05
C ALA A 190 15.01 16.25 -16.43
N SER A 191 15.58 15.25 -17.10
CA SER A 191 16.16 15.41 -18.44
C SER A 191 15.10 15.72 -19.51
N LEU A 192 13.93 15.07 -19.45
CA LEU A 192 12.80 15.35 -20.32
C LEU A 192 12.26 16.76 -20.11
N LEU A 193 12.10 17.17 -18.86
CA LEU A 193 11.65 18.51 -18.51
C LEU A 193 12.64 19.59 -18.99
N ARG A 194 13.95 19.33 -18.89
CA ARG A 194 14.98 20.21 -19.46
C ARG A 194 14.88 20.28 -20.99
N THR A 195 14.58 19.15 -21.63
CA THR A 195 14.39 19.07 -23.08
C THR A 195 13.16 19.87 -23.54
N TRP A 196 12.03 19.74 -22.84
CA TRP A 196 10.80 20.50 -23.13
C TRP A 196 10.91 21.99 -22.83
N ARG A 197 11.74 22.37 -21.86
CA ARG A 197 12.08 23.79 -21.63
C ARG A 197 13.09 24.34 -22.63
N GLY A 198 13.69 23.48 -23.47
CA GLY A 198 14.62 23.86 -24.50
C GLY A 198 13.96 24.66 -25.63
N GLU A 199 14.76 25.42 -26.37
CA GLU A 199 14.28 26.34 -27.40
C GLU A 199 13.48 25.69 -28.54
N ARG A 200 13.68 24.39 -28.78
CA ARG A 200 12.97 23.61 -29.80
C ARG A 200 11.47 23.49 -29.55
N PHE A 201 11.05 23.56 -28.28
CA PHE A 201 9.64 23.47 -27.88
C PHE A 201 9.09 24.81 -27.40
N ARG A 202 9.89 25.88 -27.47
CA ARG A 202 9.44 27.22 -27.16
C ARG A 202 8.73 27.79 -28.39
N PRO A 203 7.48 28.28 -28.28
CA PRO A 203 6.83 28.93 -29.40
C PRO A 203 7.66 30.14 -29.82
N HIS A 204 7.86 30.31 -31.14
CA HIS A 204 8.57 31.48 -31.66
C HIS A 204 7.89 32.75 -31.13
N PRO A 205 8.62 33.75 -30.59
CA PRO A 205 8.04 34.94 -29.96
C PRO A 205 6.98 35.69 -30.76
N ASP A 206 7.00 35.62 -32.10
CA ASP A 206 6.02 36.27 -32.97
C ASP A 206 4.93 35.34 -33.52
N SER A 207 4.91 34.06 -33.14
CA SER A 207 3.91 33.08 -33.60
C SER A 207 2.47 33.47 -33.26
N ALA A 208 2.25 34.11 -32.11
CA ALA A 208 0.93 34.63 -31.73
C ALA A 208 0.48 35.79 -32.63
N LYS A 209 1.40 36.70 -32.97
CA LYS A 209 1.11 37.81 -33.90
C LYS A 209 0.85 37.28 -35.31
N GLN A 210 1.69 36.36 -35.79
CA GLN A 210 1.50 35.71 -37.08
C GLN A 210 0.18 34.96 -37.17
N ASN A 211 -0.23 34.23 -36.12
CA ASN A 211 -1.53 33.57 -36.07
C ASN A 211 -2.69 34.56 -36.11
N LEU A 212 -2.61 35.68 -35.38
CA LEU A 212 -3.64 36.72 -35.44
C LEU A 212 -3.72 37.36 -36.83
N ASP A 213 -2.59 37.61 -37.48
CA ASP A 213 -2.56 38.16 -38.83
C ASP A 213 -3.09 37.15 -39.86
N LEU A 214 -2.79 35.86 -39.72
CA LEU A 214 -3.37 34.79 -40.53
C LEU A 214 -4.88 34.67 -40.29
N GLN A 215 -5.37 34.78 -39.05
CA GLN A 215 -6.79 34.78 -38.75
C GLN A 215 -7.52 35.98 -39.36
N ARG A 216 -6.91 37.17 -39.33
CA ARG A 216 -7.46 38.37 -39.98
C ARG A 216 -7.52 38.19 -41.49
N LYS A 217 -6.44 37.69 -42.10
CA LYS A 217 -6.40 37.37 -43.54
C LYS A 217 -7.43 36.31 -43.93
N LEU A 218 -7.57 35.26 -43.12
CA LEU A 218 -8.55 34.22 -43.35
C LEU A 218 -9.97 34.77 -43.24
N LYS A 219 -10.25 35.64 -42.27
CA LYS A 219 -11.55 36.32 -42.15
C LYS A 219 -11.84 37.24 -43.35
N SER A 220 -10.85 37.98 -43.84
CA SER A 220 -11.04 38.80 -45.04
C SER A 220 -11.21 37.96 -46.30
N MET A 221 -10.52 36.83 -46.39
CA MET A 221 -10.69 35.91 -47.52
C MET A 221 -12.01 35.15 -47.43
N SER A 222 -12.47 34.77 -46.23
CA SER A 222 -13.76 34.12 -46.04
C SER A 222 -14.90 35.07 -46.34
N SER A 223 -14.82 36.34 -45.89
CA SER A 223 -15.81 37.35 -46.28
C SER A 223 -15.78 37.58 -47.79
N HIS A 224 -14.61 37.53 -48.43
CA HIS A 224 -14.52 37.65 -49.88
C HIS A 224 -15.09 36.42 -50.62
N LEU A 225 -14.95 35.21 -50.05
CA LEU A 225 -15.58 34.00 -50.56
C LEU A 225 -17.11 34.04 -50.37
N ASP A 226 -17.58 34.56 -49.23
CA ASP A 226 -18.99 34.80 -48.97
C ASP A 226 -19.52 35.87 -49.94
N ASP A 227 -18.79 36.95 -50.20
CA ASP A 227 -19.14 37.96 -51.22
C ASP A 227 -19.16 37.36 -52.64
N LEU A 228 -18.24 36.44 -52.97
CA LEU A 228 -18.22 35.73 -54.25
C LEU A 228 -19.33 34.68 -54.36
N ARG A 229 -19.83 34.17 -53.23
CA ARG A 229 -20.93 33.20 -53.13
C ARG A 229 -22.30 33.88 -53.11
N ASP A 230 -22.40 35.02 -52.44
CA ASP A 230 -23.56 35.90 -52.34
C ASP A 230 -23.70 36.83 -53.55
N ARG A 231 -22.66 36.94 -54.37
CA ARG A 231 -22.80 37.39 -55.75
C ARG A 231 -23.55 36.27 -56.49
N PRO A 232 -24.88 36.38 -56.71
CA PRO A 232 -25.55 35.43 -57.57
C PRO A 232 -24.82 35.47 -58.90
N THR A 233 -24.49 34.29 -59.43
CA THR A 233 -23.92 34.05 -60.74
C THR A 233 -24.46 35.04 -61.78
N THR A 234 -23.78 36.18 -61.90
CA THR A 234 -23.79 36.99 -63.09
C THR A 234 -22.88 36.22 -64.01
N GLU A 235 -23.50 35.26 -64.71
CA GLU A 235 -23.11 34.65 -65.97
C GLU A 235 -21.81 35.23 -66.56
N THR A 236 -20.63 34.75 -66.14
CA THR A 236 -19.40 34.98 -66.92
C THR A 236 -18.20 34.10 -66.55
N PHE A 237 -18.18 33.38 -65.42
CA PHE A 237 -17.04 32.51 -65.07
C PHE A 237 -17.29 31.00 -65.20
N LEU A 238 -18.51 30.56 -65.51
CA LEU A 238 -18.81 29.16 -65.82
C LEU A 238 -18.69 28.80 -67.32
N ALA A 239 -18.18 29.70 -68.16
CA ALA A 239 -17.87 29.38 -69.56
C ALA A 239 -16.55 28.61 -69.73
N ASN A 240 -15.72 28.49 -68.68
CA ASN A 240 -14.40 27.85 -68.74
C ASN A 240 -14.22 26.64 -67.81
N ALA A 241 -15.25 26.22 -67.06
CA ALA A 241 -15.24 24.87 -66.53
C ALA A 241 -15.83 23.98 -67.63
N THR A 242 -14.94 23.27 -68.34
CA THR A 242 -15.30 22.13 -69.18
C THR A 242 -16.46 21.39 -68.55
N HIS A 243 -17.62 21.39 -69.21
CA HIS A 243 -18.76 20.60 -68.80
C HIS A 243 -18.25 19.19 -68.47
N PRO A 244 -18.51 18.65 -67.26
CA PRO A 244 -18.03 17.33 -66.89
C PRO A 244 -18.54 16.36 -67.95
N THR A 245 -17.63 15.93 -68.80
CA THR A 245 -17.95 15.04 -69.91
C THR A 245 -18.33 13.71 -69.28
N ILE A 246 -19.26 12.97 -69.89
CA ILE A 246 -19.75 11.69 -69.37
C ILE A 246 -18.59 10.74 -69.04
N GLU A 247 -17.47 10.86 -69.76
CA GLU A 247 -16.23 10.14 -69.50
C GLU A 247 -15.60 10.46 -68.13
N HIS A 248 -15.60 11.73 -67.70
CA HIS A 248 -15.09 12.15 -66.39
C HIS A 248 -15.95 11.62 -65.26
N VAL A 249 -17.28 11.66 -65.43
CA VAL A 249 -18.24 11.07 -64.47
C VAL A 249 -18.06 9.55 -64.41
N SER A 250 -17.81 8.89 -65.55
CA SER A 250 -17.57 7.44 -65.59
C SER A 250 -16.25 7.03 -64.94
N LEU A 251 -15.26 7.91 -64.93
CA LEU A 251 -13.97 7.68 -64.28
C LEU A 251 -14.10 7.89 -62.77
N GLU A 252 -14.75 8.96 -62.34
CA GLU A 252 -15.09 9.20 -60.94
C GLU A 252 -15.97 8.08 -60.36
N GLU A 253 -16.92 7.54 -61.14
CA GLU A 253 -17.75 6.41 -60.73
C GLU A 253 -16.91 5.14 -60.52
N LYS A 254 -15.94 4.86 -61.39
CA LYS A 254 -15.01 3.74 -61.23
C LYS A 254 -14.14 3.90 -59.99
N ASP A 255 -13.64 5.11 -59.75
CA ASP A 255 -12.84 5.43 -58.57
C ASP A 255 -13.66 5.30 -57.28
N LEU A 256 -14.92 5.74 -57.29
CA LEU A 256 -15.86 5.54 -56.18
C LEU A 256 -16.15 4.07 -55.94
N LEU A 257 -16.35 3.26 -56.98
CA LEU A 257 -16.57 1.83 -56.85
C LEU A 257 -15.34 1.12 -56.29
N ALA A 258 -14.13 1.53 -56.69
CA ALA A 258 -12.88 1.03 -56.13
C ALA A 258 -12.69 1.44 -54.66
N LEU A 259 -13.05 2.68 -54.30
CA LEU A 259 -13.05 3.12 -52.91
C LEU A 259 -14.07 2.36 -52.06
N LEU A 260 -15.25 2.07 -52.61
CA LEU A 260 -16.28 1.30 -51.92
C LEU A 260 -15.87 -0.16 -51.72
N SER A 261 -15.18 -0.79 -52.67
CA SER A 261 -14.65 -2.15 -52.47
C SER A 261 -13.55 -2.16 -51.40
N CYS A 262 -12.62 -1.19 -51.44
CA CYS A 262 -11.60 -1.03 -50.42
C CYS A 262 -12.20 -0.77 -49.03
N LYS A 263 -13.24 0.08 -48.95
CA LYS A 263 -13.96 0.35 -47.70
C LYS A 263 -14.65 -0.90 -47.16
N LYS A 264 -15.27 -1.71 -48.01
CA LYS A 264 -15.86 -3.00 -47.60
C LYS A 264 -14.80 -3.98 -47.08
N GLU A 265 -13.63 -4.02 -47.71
CA GLU A 265 -12.53 -4.87 -47.25
C GLU A 265 -11.98 -4.41 -45.89
N LEU A 266 -11.80 -3.10 -45.70
CA LEU A 266 -11.39 -2.51 -44.42
C LEU A 266 -12.45 -2.70 -43.34
N ASP A 267 -13.74 -2.52 -43.66
CA ASP A 267 -14.83 -2.79 -42.73
C ASP A 267 -14.84 -4.27 -42.30
N ALA A 268 -14.58 -5.20 -43.22
CA ALA A 268 -14.46 -6.63 -42.89
C ALA A 268 -13.25 -6.92 -42.00
N GLN A 269 -12.12 -6.24 -42.21
CA GLN A 269 -10.95 -6.33 -41.35
C GLN A 269 -11.24 -5.76 -39.96
N ILE A 270 -11.94 -4.63 -39.87
CA ILE A 270 -12.31 -3.99 -38.59
C ILE A 270 -13.33 -4.83 -37.82
N ALA A 271 -14.31 -5.42 -38.51
CA ALA A 271 -15.30 -6.30 -37.90
C ALA A 271 -14.65 -7.52 -37.21
N ALA A 272 -13.52 -8.01 -37.72
CA ALA A 272 -12.76 -9.09 -37.07
C ALA A 272 -12.15 -8.68 -35.71
N PHE A 273 -12.04 -7.38 -35.43
CA PHE A 273 -11.56 -6.82 -34.17
C PHE A 273 -12.69 -6.16 -33.36
N GLU A 274 -13.94 -6.33 -33.76
CA GLU A 274 -15.10 -5.78 -33.05
C GLU A 274 -15.20 -6.39 -31.65
N GLY A 275 -15.15 -5.52 -30.62
CA GLY A 275 -15.09 -5.93 -29.21
C GLY A 275 -13.71 -5.78 -28.55
N LEU A 276 -12.65 -5.48 -29.29
CA LEU A 276 -11.35 -5.11 -28.71
C LEU A 276 -11.24 -3.58 -28.50
N PRO A 277 -10.67 -3.12 -27.37
CA PRO A 277 -10.39 -1.71 -27.12
C PRO A 277 -9.44 -1.11 -28.17
N ASN A 278 -9.63 0.17 -28.51
CA ASN A 278 -8.75 0.93 -29.42
C ASN A 278 -7.29 1.06 -28.93
N ASP A 279 -7.03 0.81 -27.64
CA ASP A 279 -5.68 0.80 -27.07
C ASP A 279 -5.02 -0.58 -27.24
N PRO A 280 -3.85 -0.70 -27.91
CA PRO A 280 -3.23 -1.99 -28.21
C PRO A 280 -2.78 -2.76 -26.96
N THR A 281 -2.45 -2.05 -25.88
CA THR A 281 -2.07 -2.65 -24.59
C THR A 281 -3.28 -3.22 -23.85
N LYS A 282 -4.42 -2.53 -23.89
CA LYS A 282 -5.67 -3.01 -23.29
C LYS A 282 -6.26 -4.18 -24.06
N ALA A 283 -6.25 -4.11 -25.39
CA ALA A 283 -6.64 -5.21 -26.27
C ALA A 283 -5.85 -6.50 -25.99
N ARG A 284 -4.53 -6.39 -25.80
CA ARG A 284 -3.69 -7.54 -25.39
C ARG A 284 -4.10 -8.09 -24.03
N SER A 285 -4.37 -7.24 -23.05
CA SER A 285 -4.77 -7.68 -21.72
C SER A 285 -6.12 -8.41 -21.70
N GLU A 286 -7.08 -7.96 -22.51
CA GLU A 286 -8.39 -8.63 -22.63
C GLU A 286 -8.29 -9.96 -23.38
N LEU A 287 -7.46 -10.03 -24.43
CA LEU A 287 -7.20 -11.28 -25.16
C LEU A 287 -6.53 -12.31 -24.23
N ASP A 288 -5.56 -11.89 -23.42
CA ASP A 288 -4.91 -12.77 -22.43
C ASP A 288 -5.90 -13.21 -21.34
N ALA A 289 -6.83 -12.35 -20.93
CA ALA A 289 -7.89 -12.72 -19.99
C ALA A 289 -8.84 -13.78 -20.59
N LEU A 290 -9.28 -13.59 -21.84
CA LEU A 290 -10.12 -14.56 -22.56
C LEU A 290 -9.41 -15.89 -22.81
N ARG A 291 -8.10 -15.87 -23.12
CA ARG A 291 -7.28 -17.09 -23.23
C ARG A 291 -7.20 -17.85 -21.93
N ARG A 292 -7.01 -17.16 -20.81
CA ARG A 292 -7.02 -17.80 -19.47
C ARG A 292 -8.38 -18.42 -19.20
N GLN A 293 -9.48 -17.74 -19.52
CA GLN A 293 -10.83 -18.30 -19.38
C GLN A 293 -11.02 -19.56 -20.22
N LEU A 294 -10.62 -19.56 -21.49
CA LEU A 294 -10.66 -20.76 -22.35
C LEU A 294 -9.83 -21.90 -21.77
N GLN A 295 -8.63 -21.62 -21.25
CA GLN A 295 -7.79 -22.63 -20.62
C GLN A 295 -8.43 -23.20 -19.35
N THR A 296 -9.12 -22.37 -18.55
CA THR A 296 -9.88 -22.86 -17.39
C THR A 296 -11.06 -23.73 -17.80
N TYR A 297 -11.79 -23.37 -18.86
CA TYR A 297 -12.88 -24.21 -19.39
C TYR A 297 -12.35 -25.53 -19.97
N ALA A 298 -11.23 -25.51 -20.68
CA ALA A 298 -10.58 -26.70 -21.20
C ALA A 298 -10.13 -27.62 -20.05
N SER A 299 -9.43 -27.08 -19.05
CA SER A 299 -8.99 -27.84 -17.87
C SER A 299 -10.17 -28.43 -17.11
N ARG A 300 -11.27 -27.69 -16.98
CA ARG A 300 -12.51 -28.18 -16.35
C ARG A 300 -13.15 -29.30 -17.17
N ARG A 301 -13.20 -29.15 -18.49
CA ARG A 301 -13.71 -30.20 -19.39
C ARG A 301 -12.87 -31.47 -19.26
N ASP A 302 -11.55 -31.33 -19.27
CA ASP A 302 -10.63 -32.45 -19.22
C ASP A 302 -10.69 -33.15 -17.85
N ALA A 303 -10.80 -32.41 -16.74
CA ALA A 303 -11.02 -32.99 -15.40
C ALA A 303 -12.37 -33.72 -15.29
N VAL A 304 -13.44 -33.16 -15.87
CA VAL A 304 -14.75 -33.83 -15.92
C VAL A 304 -14.66 -35.09 -16.78
N PHE A 305 -13.95 -35.04 -17.91
CA PHE A 305 -13.74 -36.19 -18.78
C PHE A 305 -12.93 -37.30 -18.07
N GLU A 306 -11.82 -36.97 -17.43
CA GLU A 306 -11.04 -37.92 -16.61
C GLU A 306 -11.91 -38.56 -15.52
N SER A 307 -12.71 -37.76 -14.82
CA SER A 307 -13.62 -38.29 -13.79
C SER A 307 -14.69 -39.24 -14.32
N LEU A 308 -15.11 -39.08 -15.58
CA LEU A 308 -16.05 -39.98 -16.25
C LEU A 308 -15.34 -41.26 -16.72
N VAL A 309 -14.13 -41.12 -17.29
CA VAL A 309 -13.31 -42.26 -17.74
C VAL A 309 -12.91 -43.16 -16.57
N GLU A 310 -12.51 -42.60 -15.43
CA GLU A 310 -12.18 -43.36 -14.23
C GLU A 310 -13.38 -44.17 -13.69
N ARG A 311 -14.59 -43.61 -13.79
CA ARG A 311 -15.83 -44.28 -13.36
C ARG A 311 -16.24 -45.42 -14.28
N GLU A 312 -15.97 -45.33 -15.57
CA GLU A 312 -16.35 -46.34 -16.56
C GLU A 312 -15.25 -47.35 -16.87
N SER A 313 -14.01 -47.08 -16.46
CA SER A 313 -12.90 -48.02 -16.66
C SER A 313 -12.97 -49.19 -15.65
N PRO A 314 -13.09 -50.45 -16.10
CA PRO A 314 -13.13 -51.59 -15.20
C PRO A 314 -11.74 -51.82 -14.59
N VAL A 315 -11.63 -51.58 -13.28
CA VAL A 315 -10.42 -51.87 -12.51
C VAL A 315 -10.09 -53.37 -12.61
N ARG A 316 -9.04 -53.74 -13.36
CA ARG A 316 -8.47 -55.09 -13.31
C ARG A 316 -7.83 -55.31 -11.94
N ARG A 317 -8.57 -55.96 -11.03
CA ARG A 317 -8.00 -56.52 -9.80
C ARG A 317 -6.99 -57.61 -10.18
N ARG A 318 -5.75 -57.44 -9.73
CA ARG A 318 -4.74 -58.51 -9.65
C ARG A 318 -5.04 -59.40 -8.45
#